data_AF-A0A2W6Z7C9-F1
#
_entry.id   AF-A0A2W6Z7C9-F1
#
_cell.length_a   1.000
_cell.length_b   1.000
_cell.length_c   1.000
_cell.angle_alpha   90.00
_cell.angle_beta   90.00
_cell.angle_gamma   90.00
#
_symmetry.space_group_name_H-M   'P 1'
#
loop_
_entity.id
_entity.type
_entity.pdbx_description
1 polymer ?
#
loop_
_entity_poly.entity_id
_entity_poly.type
_entity_poly.pdbx_seq_one_letter_code
_entity_poly.pdbx_strand_id
1 'polypeptide(L)'
;MARISEELGIQVITLYTWRKIWQLQAEVVPASEKAHDGWSAADKFTLVLETAGFNATELSACCRERGLLSDQVSRWRQAAQDANAKPVLTMAEQMELEKRRGQDQCEIKVG
;
A
#
# COMPACT_ATOMS: atom_id res chain seq x y z
N MET A 1 17.42 -7.61 16.66
CA MET A 1 18.19 -6.78 17.62
C MET A 1 19.46 -7.48 18.09
N ALA A 2 19.44 -8.75 18.48
CA ALA A 2 20.67 -9.47 18.86
C ALA A 2 21.75 -9.47 17.76
N ARG A 3 21.40 -9.84 16.52
CA ARG A 3 22.34 -9.77 15.38
C ARG A 3 22.91 -8.35 15.15
N ILE A 4 22.05 -7.33 15.21
CA ILE A 4 22.44 -5.93 15.03
C ILE A 4 23.35 -5.47 16.17
N SER A 5 23.09 -5.95 17.39
CA SER A 5 23.90 -5.67 18.57
C SER A 5 25.29 -6.26 18.45
N GLU A 6 25.38 -7.51 17.98
CA GLU A 6 26.64 -8.20 17.72
C GLU A 6 27.45 -7.56 16.59
N GLU A 7 26.77 -7.22 15.49
CA GLU A 7 27.38 -6.62 14.29
C GLU A 7 27.89 -5.19 14.53
N LEU A 8 27.18 -4.40 15.34
CA LEU A 8 27.51 -2.98 15.58
C LEU A 8 28.17 -2.73 16.94
N GLY A 9 28.30 -3.75 17.79
CA GLY A 9 28.79 -3.60 19.16
C GLY A 9 27.89 -2.76 20.08
N ILE A 10 26.63 -2.51 19.69
CA ILE A 10 25.68 -1.69 20.44
C ILE A 10 24.89 -2.61 21.36
N GLN A 11 24.78 -2.27 22.65
CA GLN A 11 23.99 -3.08 23.58
C GLN A 11 22.51 -3.17 23.17
N VAL A 12 21.92 -4.36 23.31
CA VAL A 12 20.51 -4.64 22.96
C VAL A 12 19.54 -3.67 23.64
N ILE A 13 19.81 -3.28 24.89
CA ILE A 13 18.98 -2.35 25.66
C ILE A 13 18.94 -0.94 25.06
N THR A 14 20.05 -0.49 24.46
CA THR A 14 20.17 0.79 23.78
C THR A 14 19.34 0.81 22.51
N LEU A 15 19.45 -0.25 21.68
CA LEU A 15 18.62 -0.42 20.49
C LEU A 15 17.12 -0.46 20.83
N TYR A 16 16.76 -1.11 21.94
CA TYR A 16 15.38 -1.19 22.40
C TYR A 16 14.86 0.19 22.84
N THR A 17 15.67 0.94 23.57
CA THR A 17 15.36 2.31 24.04
C THR A 17 15.13 3.25 22.87
N TRP A 18 16.02 3.25 21.87
CA TRP A 18 15.85 4.07 20.66
C TRP A 18 14.59 3.72 19.90
N ARG A 19 14.32 2.42 19.67
CA ARG A 19 13.09 1.98 19.02
C ARG A 19 11.84 2.48 19.76
N LYS A 20 11.84 2.39 21.09
CA LYS A 20 10.72 2.85 21.92
C LYS A 20 10.55 4.37 21.85
N ILE A 21 11.63 5.14 21.93
CA ILE A 21 11.61 6.60 21.80
C ILE A 21 11.04 6.99 20.42
N TRP A 22 11.51 6.36 19.36
CA TRP A 22 11.04 6.62 18.00
C TRP A 22 9.57 6.23 17.79
N GLN A 23 9.11 5.13 18.40
CA GLN A 23 7.69 4.74 18.37
C GLN A 23 6.79 5.71 19.13
N LEU A 24 7.29 6.30 20.22
CA LEU A 24 6.54 7.29 21.02
C LEU A 24 6.57 8.70 20.40
N GLN A 25 7.63 9.04 19.67
CA GLN A 25 7.73 10.28 18.89
C GLN A 25 7.00 10.21 17.54
N ALA A 26 6.54 9.02 17.13
CA ALA A 26 5.73 8.83 15.94
C ALA A 26 4.27 9.27 16.20
N GLU A 27 4.06 10.55 16.47
CA GLU A 27 2.86 11.20 15.95
C GLU A 27 3.03 11.19 14.42
N VAL A 28 2.44 10.17 13.79
CA VAL A 28 2.40 9.99 12.33
C VAL A 28 3.75 9.71 11.66
N VAL A 29 4.43 8.63 12.03
CA VAL A 29 5.11 7.85 10.99
C VAL A 29 4.05 6.90 10.46
N PRO A 30 3.36 7.19 9.33
CA PRO A 30 2.55 6.16 8.71
C PRO A 30 3.54 5.03 8.44
N ALA A 31 3.30 3.84 9.00
CA ALA A 31 4.14 2.68 8.82
C ALA A 31 4.38 2.49 7.32
N SER A 32 5.49 3.02 6.83
CA SER A 32 5.74 3.42 5.44
C SER A 32 4.65 3.00 4.44
N GLU A 33 3.52 3.71 4.47
CA GLU A 33 2.65 3.89 3.30
C GLU A 33 3.16 5.07 2.46
N LYS A 34 4.46 5.37 2.54
CA LYS A 34 5.15 5.78 1.31
C LYS A 34 5.01 4.57 0.39
N ALA A 35 3.92 4.56 -0.37
CA ALA A 35 3.84 3.83 -1.63
C ALA A 35 5.23 3.90 -2.22
N HIS A 36 5.89 2.76 -2.40
CA HIS A 36 7.19 2.73 -3.06
C HIS A 36 7.06 3.62 -4.28
N ASP A 37 7.76 4.75 -4.27
CA ASP A 37 7.60 5.88 -5.19
C ASP A 37 7.87 5.48 -6.65
N GLY A 38 8.32 4.22 -6.87
CA GLY A 38 8.55 3.62 -8.18
C GLY A 38 7.60 2.50 -8.60
N TRP A 39 6.60 2.07 -7.81
CA TRP A 39 5.68 1.00 -8.25
C TRP A 39 4.36 1.60 -8.73
N SER A 40 4.13 1.53 -10.05
CA SER A 40 2.87 1.94 -10.66
C SER A 40 1.72 1.02 -10.23
N ALA A 41 0.48 1.46 -10.44
CA ALA A 41 -0.69 0.61 -10.19
C ALA A 41 -0.65 -0.69 -11.01
N ALA A 42 -0.12 -0.63 -12.23
CA ALA A 42 0.07 -1.79 -13.09
C ALA A 42 1.12 -2.75 -12.51
N ASP A 43 2.26 -2.24 -12.02
CA ASP A 43 3.31 -3.09 -11.44
C ASP A 43 2.81 -3.80 -10.18
N LYS A 44 2.05 -3.09 -9.33
CA LYS A 44 1.42 -3.67 -8.14
C LYS A 44 0.45 -4.79 -8.50
N PHE A 45 -0.36 -4.57 -9.53
CA PHE A 45 -1.32 -5.56 -10.01
C PHE A 45 -0.63 -6.80 -10.60
N THR A 46 0.38 -6.61 -11.44
CA THR A 46 1.21 -7.69 -12.00
C THR A 46 1.81 -8.53 -10.89
N LEU A 47 2.38 -7.90 -9.86
CA LEU A 47 2.95 -8.65 -8.73
C LEU A 47 1.90 -9.44 -7.95
N VAL A 48 0.72 -8.86 -7.70
CA VAL A 48 -0.39 -9.57 -7.03
C VAL A 48 -0.82 -10.79 -7.83
N LEU A 49 -0.83 -10.69 -9.16
CA LEU A 49 -1.19 -11.79 -10.07
C LEU A 49 -0.09 -12.87 -10.09
N GLU A 50 1.17 -12.49 -10.25
CA GLU A 50 2.33 -13.40 -10.22
C GLU A 50 2.38 -14.22 -8.93
N THR A 51 2.11 -13.56 -7.79
CA THR A 51 2.19 -14.16 -6.46
C THR A 51 0.90 -14.84 -6.00
N ALA A 52 -0.12 -14.93 -6.85
CA ALA A 52 -1.42 -15.50 -6.50
C ALA A 52 -1.31 -16.96 -6.00
N GLY A 53 -0.41 -17.75 -6.60
CA GLY A 53 -0.18 -19.16 -6.25
C GLY A 53 0.99 -19.41 -5.29
N PHE A 54 1.67 -18.36 -4.81
CA PHE A 54 2.88 -18.53 -4.00
C PHE A 54 2.56 -18.92 -2.57
N ASN A 55 3.34 -19.84 -2.02
CA ASN A 55 3.36 -20.11 -0.58
C ASN A 55 4.20 -19.05 0.18
N ALA A 56 4.22 -19.13 1.51
CA ALA A 56 4.89 -18.13 2.35
C ALA A 56 6.41 -18.00 2.06
N THR A 57 7.07 -19.11 1.72
CA THR A 57 8.51 -19.14 1.42
C THR A 57 8.79 -18.49 0.06
N GLU A 58 8.02 -18.87 -0.96
CA GLU A 58 8.12 -18.31 -2.32
C GLU A 58 7.84 -16.81 -2.33
N LEU A 59 6.79 -16.38 -1.63
CA LEU A 59 6.46 -14.96 -1.47
C LEU A 59 7.60 -14.20 -0.79
N SER A 60 8.18 -14.78 0.27
CA SER A 60 9.29 -14.16 1.00
C SER A 60 10.55 -14.03 0.14
N ALA A 61 10.86 -15.02 -0.70
CA ALA A 61 11.99 -14.96 -1.64
C ALA A 61 11.77 -13.89 -2.71
N CYS A 62 10.61 -13.90 -3.37
CA CYS A 62 10.20 -12.91 -4.37
C CYS A 62 10.25 -11.47 -3.82
N CYS A 63 9.77 -11.26 -2.59
CA CYS A 63 9.81 -9.98 -1.92
C CYS A 63 11.23 -9.47 -1.68
N ARG A 64 12.16 -10.34 -1.27
CA ARG A 64 13.57 -9.96 -1.03
C ARG A 64 14.27 -9.50 -2.31
N GLU A 65 14.04 -10.18 -3.43
CA GLU A 65 14.61 -9.83 -4.73
C GLU A 65 14.13 -8.46 -5.22
N ARG A 66 12.88 -8.12 -4.92
CA ARG A 66 12.20 -6.89 -5.38
C ARG A 66 12.26 -5.75 -4.35
N GLY A 67 12.90 -5.97 -3.20
CA GLY A 67 12.97 -4.98 -2.11
C GLY A 67 11.62 -4.68 -1.44
N LEU A 68 10.71 -5.65 -1.44
CA LEU A 68 9.36 -5.53 -0.89
C LEU A 68 9.22 -6.29 0.43
N LEU A 69 8.19 -5.93 1.19
CA LEU A 69 7.73 -6.68 2.35
C LEU A 69 6.50 -7.51 1.98
N SER A 70 6.38 -8.73 2.49
CA SER A 70 5.21 -9.60 2.26
C SER A 70 3.89 -8.95 2.72
N ASP A 71 3.93 -8.12 3.75
CA ASP A 71 2.80 -7.31 4.21
C ASP A 71 2.32 -6.32 3.13
N GLN A 72 3.23 -5.71 2.37
CA GLN A 72 2.87 -4.79 1.29
C GLN A 72 2.11 -5.50 0.16
N VAL A 73 2.58 -6.69 -0.24
CA VAL A 73 1.89 -7.50 -1.27
C VAL A 73 0.50 -7.93 -0.79
N SER A 74 0.38 -8.25 0.48
CA SER A 74 -0.90 -8.58 1.11
C SER A 74 -1.87 -7.41 1.08
N ARG A 75 -1.41 -6.19 1.38
CA ARG A 75 -2.23 -4.96 1.27
C ARG A 75 -2.69 -4.71 -0.16
N TRP A 76 -1.83 -4.91 -1.16
CA TRP A 76 -2.21 -4.72 -2.57
C TRP A 76 -3.24 -5.75 -3.03
N ARG A 77 -3.12 -7.01 -2.56
CA ARG A 77 -4.13 -8.04 -2.80
C ARG A 77 -5.49 -7.66 -2.20
N GLN A 78 -5.48 -7.19 -0.96
CA GLN A 78 -6.71 -6.73 -0.29
C GLN A 78 -7.34 -5.54 -1.02
N ALA A 79 -6.55 -4.52 -1.38
CA ALA A 79 -7.05 -3.37 -2.12
C ALA A 79 -7.66 -3.74 -3.48
N ALA A 80 -7.06 -4.72 -4.19
CA ALA A 80 -7.60 -5.22 -5.45
C ALA A 80 -8.92 -5.99 -5.27
N GLN A 81 -9.10 -6.71 -4.16
CA GLN A 81 -10.36 -7.36 -3.82
C GLN A 81 -11.43 -6.34 -3.44
N ASP A 82 -11.08 -5.38 -2.59
CA ASP A 82 -12.01 -4.36 -2.08
C ASP A 82 -12.52 -3.44 -3.19
N ALA A 83 -11.65 -3.05 -4.14
CA ALA A 83 -12.04 -2.26 -5.31
C ALA A 83 -13.15 -2.94 -6.14
N ASN A 84 -13.24 -4.27 -6.10
CA ASN A 84 -14.24 -5.05 -6.81
C ASN A 84 -15.40 -5.50 -5.92
N ALA A 85 -15.31 -5.33 -4.59
CA ALA A 85 -16.27 -5.86 -3.63
C ALA A 85 -17.56 -5.04 -3.55
N LYS A 86 -17.52 -3.74 -3.87
CA LYS A 86 -18.71 -2.87 -3.87
C LYS A 86 -18.68 -1.94 -5.08
N PRO A 87 -19.77 -1.86 -5.88
CA PRO A 87 -19.88 -0.79 -6.84
C PRO A 87 -19.87 0.54 -6.07
N VAL A 88 -18.96 1.44 -6.44
CA VAL A 88 -18.76 2.75 -5.79
C VAL A 88 -20.05 3.59 -5.86
N LEU A 89 -20.87 3.35 -6.87
CA LEU A 89 -22.17 3.97 -7.07
C LEU A 89 -23.14 2.90 -7.59
N THR A 90 -24.40 2.98 -7.16
CA THR A 90 -25.50 2.28 -7.82
C THR A 90 -25.70 2.83 -9.23
N MET A 91 -26.36 2.06 -10.11
CA MET A 91 -26.64 2.48 -11.48
C MET A 91 -27.42 3.81 -11.55
N ALA A 92 -28.33 4.04 -10.59
CA ALA A 92 -29.08 5.27 -10.47
C ALA A 92 -28.19 6.48 -10.11
N GLU A 93 -27.25 6.29 -9.19
CA GLU A 93 -26.29 7.34 -8.79
C GLU A 93 -25.28 7.64 -9.91
N GLN A 94 -24.90 6.64 -10.72
CA GLN A 94 -24.06 6.86 -11.90
C GLN A 94 -24.77 7.73 -12.94
N MET A 95 -26.03 7.43 -13.27
CA MET A 95 -26.81 8.25 -14.20
C MET A 95 -26.98 9.69 -13.72
N GLU A 96 -27.24 9.90 -12.43
CA GLU A 96 -27.39 11.26 -11.88
C GLU A 96 -26.06 12.03 -11.95
N LEU A 97 -24.93 11.38 -11.67
CA LEU A 97 -23.61 12.00 -11.79
C LEU A 97 -23.28 12.37 -13.25
N GLU A 98 -23.59 11.50 -14.21
CA GLU A 98 -23.40 11.77 -15.64
C GLU A 98 -24.26 12.94 -16.12
N LYS A 99 -25.52 13.01 -15.66
CA LYS A 99 -26.43 14.12 -15.95
C LYS A 99 -25.89 15.46 -15.43
N ARG A 100 -25.39 15.48 -14.19
CA ARG A 100 -24.75 16.66 -13.60
C ARG A 100 -23.51 17.10 -14.38
N ARG A 101 -22.63 16.15 -14.75
CA ARG A 101 -21.45 16.43 -15.58
C ARG A 101 -21.82 17.00 -16.95
N GLY A 102 -22.93 16.54 -17.54
CA GLY A 102 -23.45 17.09 -18.79
C GLY A 102 -23.98 18.52 -18.65
N GLN A 103 -24.68 18.81 -17.55
CA GLN A 103 -25.17 20.17 -17.24
C GLN A 103 -24.01 21.15 -17.03
N ASP A 104 -23.01 20.77 -16.24
CA ASP A 104 -21.80 21.59 -16.02
C ASP A 104 -21.05 21.86 -17.35
N GLN A 105 -20.98 20.87 -18.25
CA GLN A 105 -20.39 21.04 -19.59
C GLN A 105 -21.18 21.97 -20.50
N CYS A 106 -22.51 22.00 -20.37
CA CYS A 106 -23.36 22.94 -21.11
C CYS A 106 -23.18 24.37 -20.61
N GLU A 107 -23.04 24.59 -19.30
CA GLU A 107 -22.84 25.93 -18.73
C GLU A 107 -21.50 26.56 -19.13
N ILE A 108 -20.43 25.77 -19.24
CA ILE A 108 -19.11 26.26 -19.67
C ILE A 108 -19.09 26.67 -21.16
N LYS A 109 -19.98 26.13 -21.99
CA LYS A 109 -20.04 26.46 -23.43
C LYS A 109 -20.91 27.66 -23.77
N VAL A 110 -21.70 28.15 -22.83
CA VAL A 110 -22.69 29.24 -23.04
C VAL A 110 -22.18 30.59 -22.52
N GLY A 111 -21.12 30.61 -21.69
CA GLY A 111 -20.37 31.81 -21.29
C GLY A 111 -19.17 32.08 -22.18
#